data_AF-A0A9J6G958-F1
#
_entry.id   AF-A0A9J6G958-F1
#
_cell.length_a   1.000
_cell.length_b   1.000
_cell.length_c   1.000
_cell.angle_alpha   90.00
_cell.angle_beta   90.00
_cell.angle_gamma   90.00
#
_symmetry.space_group_name_H-M   'P 1'
#
loop_
_entity.id
_entity.type
_entity.pdbx_description
1 polymer ?
#
loop_
_entity_poly.entity_id
_entity_poly.type
_entity_poly.pdbx_seq_one_letter_code
_entity_poly.pdbx_strand_id
1 'polypeptide(L)'
;MVAVTRQGTVQNITHRHPAIRSFCRKERPSIKHYFDTWHISKGKCRHPLSCCQHLSVLALPCSGIQKKLRAACKSQSCALIQLWMQCITNHLYFVAALVEGDAELIISMWRSLLNHICDKHDGHEGPFAECLHELLGERLWVTRGSPAFLKLQTIVESPSLLRDIRQLSPKVQTYTLESFNSLLIRFAPKSTAFSEAGMKASWSRHLSMHQLFRKCLIRNSHLEIASLEVAVPWTHTEVATWHED
;
A
#
# COMPACT_ATOMS: atom_id res chain seq x y z
N MET A 1 0.15 -1.89 12.56
CA MET A 1 1.44 -1.26 12.86
C MET A 1 2.44 -2.40 12.85
N VAL A 2 3.38 -2.42 11.91
CA VAL A 2 4.44 -3.43 11.87
C VAL A 2 5.72 -2.70 12.24
N ALA A 3 6.33 -3.07 13.37
CA ALA A 3 7.65 -2.61 13.75
C ALA A 3 8.65 -3.64 13.22
N VAL A 4 9.58 -3.20 12.38
CA VAL A 4 10.66 -4.05 11.87
C VAL A 4 11.98 -3.45 12.36
N THR A 5 12.82 -4.29 12.96
CA THR A 5 14.15 -3.92 13.45
C THR A 5 15.20 -4.65 12.62
N ARG A 6 16.06 -3.91 11.92
CA ARG A 6 17.35 -4.41 11.44
C ARG A 6 18.34 -3.24 11.47
N GLN A 7 19.55 -3.48 11.99
CA GLN A 7 20.62 -2.48 12.20
C GLN A 7 20.32 -1.40 13.25
N GLY A 8 19.67 -1.75 14.37
CA GLY A 8 19.55 -0.87 15.54
C GLY A 8 18.63 0.35 15.37
N THR A 9 18.08 0.61 14.18
CA THR A 9 17.09 1.66 13.94
C THR A 9 15.68 1.06 13.95
N VAL A 10 14.85 1.49 14.89
CA VAL A 10 13.43 1.14 14.92
C VAL A 10 12.74 1.88 13.77
N GLN A 11 12.05 1.13 12.90
CA GLN A 11 11.25 1.69 11.81
C GLN A 11 9.77 1.36 12.03
N ASN A 12 8.91 2.32 11.72
CA ASN A 12 7.47 2.15 11.84
C ASN A 12 6.80 2.29 10.46
N ILE A 13 6.07 1.25 10.04
CA ILE A 13 5.30 1.25 8.79
C ILE A 13 3.82 1.41 9.13
N THR A 14 3.19 2.46 8.61
CA THR A 14 1.77 2.74 8.88
C THR A 14 0.97 3.12 7.65
N HIS A 15 -0.35 3.18 7.86
CA HIS A 15 -1.28 3.81 6.93
C HIS A 15 -0.94 5.29 6.71
N ARG A 16 -1.33 5.81 5.55
CA ARG A 16 -1.29 7.24 5.20
C ARG A 16 -2.44 8.02 5.86
N HIS A 17 -2.50 8.03 7.19
CA HIS A 17 -3.50 8.77 7.94
C HIS A 17 -2.89 10.05 8.56
N PRO A 18 -3.48 11.25 8.36
CA PRO A 18 -2.93 12.51 8.87
C PRO A 18 -2.67 12.50 10.38
N ALA A 19 -3.58 11.93 11.16
CA ALA A 19 -3.41 11.82 12.62
C ALA A 19 -2.21 10.96 13.02
N ILE A 20 -1.99 9.82 12.34
CA ILE A 20 -0.84 8.93 12.61
C ILE A 20 0.46 9.65 12.25
N ARG A 21 0.47 10.37 11.11
CA ARG A 21 1.63 11.17 10.70
C ARG A 21 1.96 12.27 11.71
N SER A 22 0.94 12.96 12.22
CA SER A 22 1.10 13.99 13.25
C SER A 22 1.64 13.40 14.55
N PHE A 23 1.06 12.27 15.00
CA PHE A 23 1.49 11.54 16.18
C PHE A 23 2.96 11.08 16.08
N CYS A 24 3.34 10.41 14.98
CA CYS A 24 4.72 9.93 14.82
C CYS A 24 5.72 11.10 14.82
N ARG A 25 5.36 12.23 14.20
CA ARG A 25 6.20 13.44 14.19
C ARG A 25 6.39 14.06 15.58
N LYS A 26 5.34 14.09 16.40
CA LYS A 26 5.35 14.75 17.71
C LYS A 26 5.94 13.85 18.80
N GLU A 27 5.45 12.61 18.89
CA GLU A 27 5.72 11.72 20.02
C GLU A 27 6.92 10.80 19.78
N ARG A 28 7.29 10.55 18.50
CA ARG A 28 8.36 9.60 18.14
C ARG A 28 9.26 10.11 17.01
N PRO A 29 9.88 11.31 17.14
CA PRO A 29 10.70 11.90 16.08
C PRO A 29 11.98 11.10 15.76
N SER A 30 12.48 10.31 16.72
CA SER A 30 13.67 9.46 16.55
C SER A 30 13.41 8.18 15.74
N ILE A 31 12.14 7.81 15.54
CA ILE A 31 11.76 6.61 14.79
C ILE A 31 11.49 7.02 13.34
N LYS A 32 12.19 6.38 12.39
CA LYS A 32 11.89 6.59 10.97
C LYS A 32 10.50 6.06 10.65
N HIS A 33 9.64 6.95 10.17
CA HIS A 33 8.26 6.65 9.81
C HIS A 33 8.15 6.47 8.30
N TYR A 34 7.62 5.32 7.88
CA TYR A 34 7.39 4.98 6.48
C TYR A 34 5.91 4.69 6.21
N PHE A 35 5.50 4.89 4.96
CA PHE A 35 4.21 4.51 4.44
C PHE A 35 4.29 3.18 3.71
N ASP A 36 3.25 2.37 3.88
CA ASP A 36 3.04 1.20 3.04
C ASP A 36 2.61 1.62 1.62
N THR A 37 3.30 1.09 0.61
CA THR A 37 3.05 1.36 -0.82
C THR A 37 1.63 1.01 -1.24
N TRP A 38 1.00 0.00 -0.64
CA TRP A 38 -0.39 -0.36 -0.91
C TRP A 38 -1.35 0.80 -0.68
N HIS A 39 -1.13 1.60 0.38
CA HIS A 39 -2.00 2.75 0.66
C HIS A 39 -1.81 3.89 -0.32
N ILE A 40 -0.60 4.07 -0.87
CA ILE A 40 -0.33 5.05 -1.93
C ILE A 40 -0.90 4.56 -3.27
N SER A 41 -0.82 3.25 -3.53
CA SER A 41 -1.34 2.62 -4.75
C SER A 41 -2.88 2.66 -4.83
N LYS A 42 -3.56 2.12 -3.82
CA LYS A 42 -5.02 1.92 -3.82
C LYS A 42 -5.79 3.08 -3.22
N GLY A 43 -5.31 3.61 -2.09
CA GLY A 43 -6.04 4.56 -1.24
C GLY A 43 -7.28 3.94 -0.58
N LYS A 44 -7.52 4.25 0.70
CA LYS A 44 -8.81 3.98 1.36
C LYS A 44 -9.49 5.33 1.61
N CYS A 45 -10.60 5.63 0.94
CA CYS A 45 -11.49 6.71 1.35
C CYS A 45 -12.28 6.21 2.56
N ARG A 46 -12.27 6.97 3.66
CA ARG A 46 -13.27 6.80 4.71
C ARG A 46 -14.52 7.53 4.19
N HIS A 47 -15.61 6.81 3.96
CA HIS A 47 -16.94 7.23 3.44
C HIS A 47 -17.23 6.90 1.95
N PRO A 48 -18.10 5.89 1.70
CA PRO A 48 -18.64 5.59 0.38
C PRO A 48 -19.69 6.58 -0.14
N LEU A 49 -20.30 7.42 0.71
CA LEU A 49 -21.56 8.11 0.34
C LEU A 49 -21.59 9.64 0.47
N SER A 50 -20.59 10.32 1.05
CA SER A 50 -20.66 11.79 1.23
C SER A 50 -19.70 12.62 0.37
N CYS A 51 -18.81 11.99 -0.42
CA CYS A 51 -17.81 12.71 -1.21
C CYS A 51 -18.15 12.81 -2.72
N CYS A 52 -19.25 12.17 -3.18
CA CYS A 52 -19.61 12.12 -4.60
C CYS A 52 -20.79 13.02 -5.00
N GLN A 53 -21.33 13.83 -4.09
CA GLN A 53 -22.44 14.73 -4.40
C GLN A 53 -22.20 16.11 -3.78
N HIS A 54 -21.22 16.85 -4.30
CA HIS A 54 -21.33 18.27 -4.63
C HIS A 54 -19.99 18.79 -5.15
N LEU A 55 -20.06 19.52 -6.25
CA LEU A 55 -18.98 20.35 -6.77
C LEU A 55 -18.67 21.45 -5.75
N SER A 56 -17.61 21.31 -4.96
CA SER A 56 -16.93 22.46 -4.36
C SER A 56 -15.44 22.17 -4.13
N VAL A 57 -14.64 23.23 -4.28
CA VAL A 57 -13.24 23.24 -4.76
C VAL A 57 -12.19 22.79 -3.73
N LEU A 58 -12.54 22.05 -2.68
CA LEU A 58 -11.58 21.63 -1.64
C LEU A 58 -11.69 20.15 -1.26
N ALA A 59 -11.55 19.26 -2.26
CA ALA A 59 -11.43 17.83 -2.01
C ALA A 59 -10.02 17.47 -1.50
N LEU A 60 -9.88 17.18 -0.20
CA LEU A 60 -8.69 16.56 0.39
C LEU A 60 -8.35 15.25 -0.37
N PRO A 61 -7.20 15.13 -1.05
CA PRO A 61 -6.92 14.02 -1.94
C PRO A 61 -6.38 12.83 -1.16
N CYS A 62 -7.28 12.03 -0.60
CA CYS A 62 -6.98 10.70 -0.05
C CYS A 62 -7.32 9.57 -1.04
N SER A 63 -7.19 9.83 -2.34
CA SER A 63 -7.29 8.83 -3.39
C SER A 63 -5.91 8.29 -3.78
N GLY A 64 -5.75 6.96 -3.79
CA GLY A 64 -4.53 6.33 -4.28
C GLY A 64 -4.36 6.54 -5.77
N ILE A 65 -3.13 6.34 -6.27
CA ILE A 65 -2.78 6.61 -7.67
C ILE A 65 -3.70 5.86 -8.64
N GLN A 66 -4.10 4.62 -8.33
CA GLN A 66 -4.98 3.83 -9.19
C GLN A 66 -6.35 4.49 -9.39
N LYS A 67 -6.91 5.13 -8.35
CA LYS A 67 -8.21 5.82 -8.47
C LYS A 67 -8.09 7.07 -9.33
N LYS A 68 -6.98 7.81 -9.20
CA LYS A 68 -6.69 8.99 -10.04
C LYS A 68 -6.51 8.60 -11.50
N LEU A 69 -5.76 7.53 -11.76
CA LEU A 69 -5.56 6.99 -13.11
C LEU A 69 -6.89 6.51 -13.73
N ARG A 70 -7.70 5.74 -12.99
CA ARG A 70 -9.04 5.31 -13.48
C ARG A 70 -9.93 6.50 -13.82
N ALA A 71 -9.89 7.56 -13.03
CA ALA A 71 -10.65 8.77 -13.30
C ALA A 71 -10.15 9.48 -14.58
N ALA A 72 -8.84 9.50 -14.82
CA ALA A 72 -8.26 10.03 -16.05
C ALA A 72 -8.66 9.22 -17.29
N CYS A 73 -8.73 7.88 -17.20
CA CYS A 73 -9.10 7.03 -18.33
C CYS A 73 -10.57 7.16 -18.77
N LYS A 74 -11.44 7.81 -17.98
CA LYS A 74 -12.85 8.00 -18.34
C LYS A 74 -13.05 8.99 -19.49
N SER A 75 -12.10 9.89 -19.74
CA SER A 75 -12.14 10.74 -20.93
C SER A 75 -11.65 9.95 -22.14
N GLN A 76 -12.38 9.99 -23.25
CA GLN A 76 -12.09 9.24 -24.49
C GLN A 76 -10.67 9.48 -25.03
N SER A 77 -10.12 10.66 -24.80
CA SER A 77 -8.74 11.05 -25.18
C SER A 77 -7.63 10.41 -24.32
N CYS A 78 -7.97 9.65 -23.27
CA CYS A 78 -7.02 9.10 -22.28
C CYS A 78 -7.07 7.58 -22.15
N ALA A 79 -7.74 6.88 -23.08
CA ALA A 79 -7.86 5.42 -23.04
C ALA A 79 -6.48 4.71 -23.02
N LEU A 80 -5.48 5.30 -23.68
CA LEU A 80 -4.11 4.78 -23.72
C LEU A 80 -3.49 4.66 -22.31
N ILE A 81 -3.84 5.56 -21.37
CA ILE A 81 -3.38 5.49 -19.98
C ILE A 81 -3.81 4.18 -19.31
N GLN A 82 -4.96 3.61 -19.71
CA GLN A 82 -5.48 2.37 -19.14
C GLN A 82 -4.53 1.19 -19.37
N LEU A 83 -3.87 1.12 -20.53
CA LEU A 83 -2.89 0.07 -20.85
C LEU A 83 -1.66 0.16 -19.94
N TRP A 84 -1.30 1.38 -19.54
CA TRP A 84 -0.13 1.67 -18.71
C TRP A 84 -0.40 1.58 -17.20
N MET A 85 -1.66 1.52 -16.76
CA MET A 85 -2.02 1.53 -15.34
C MET A 85 -1.32 0.47 -14.50
N GLN A 86 -1.21 -0.76 -15.01
CA GLN A 86 -0.54 -1.84 -14.31
C GLN A 86 0.97 -1.61 -14.26
N CYS A 87 1.57 -1.15 -15.36
CA CYS A 87 2.99 -0.79 -15.41
C CYS A 87 3.33 0.33 -14.42
N ILE A 88 2.51 1.39 -14.36
CA ILE A 88 2.68 2.49 -13.40
C ILE A 88 2.59 1.99 -11.96
N THR A 89 1.65 1.07 -11.69
CA THR A 89 1.51 0.47 -10.35
C THR A 89 2.75 -0.37 -10.01
N ASN A 90 3.21 -1.21 -10.93
CA ASN A 90 4.38 -2.06 -10.74
C ASN A 90 5.63 -1.21 -10.55
N HIS A 91 5.78 -0.12 -11.30
CA HIS A 91 6.88 0.83 -11.15
C HIS A 91 6.93 1.44 -9.75
N LEU A 92 5.77 1.82 -9.19
CA LEU A 92 5.70 2.32 -7.81
C LEU A 92 6.22 1.28 -6.80
N TYR A 93 5.83 0.00 -6.95
CA TYR A 93 6.31 -1.07 -6.07
C TYR A 93 7.80 -1.39 -6.29
N PHE A 94 8.27 -1.37 -7.54
CA PHE A 94 9.66 -1.59 -7.89
C PHE A 94 10.56 -0.51 -7.27
N VAL A 95 10.20 0.76 -7.46
CA VAL A 95 10.89 1.92 -6.90
C VAL A 95 10.88 1.88 -5.36
N ALA A 96 9.76 1.53 -4.75
CA ALA A 96 9.67 1.35 -3.30
C ALA A 96 10.61 0.24 -2.81
N ALA A 97 10.63 -0.92 -3.47
CA ALA A 97 11.42 -2.07 -3.05
C ALA A 97 12.93 -1.88 -3.27
N LEU A 98 13.33 -1.12 -4.29
CA LEU A 98 14.75 -0.96 -4.65
C LEU A 98 15.47 0.08 -3.79
N VAL A 99 14.82 1.21 -3.51
CA VAL A 99 15.49 2.37 -2.90
C VAL A 99 15.31 2.36 -1.38
N GLU A 100 16.40 2.13 -0.65
CA GLU A 100 16.40 2.18 0.83
C GLU A 100 16.78 3.56 1.36
N GLY A 101 15.79 4.36 1.75
CA GLY A 101 16.03 5.57 2.55
C GLY A 101 16.64 6.77 1.82
N ASP A 102 16.84 6.69 0.50
CA ASP A 102 17.23 7.83 -0.35
C ASP A 102 15.98 8.45 -1.01
N ALA A 103 15.56 9.59 -0.47
CA ALA A 103 14.36 10.30 -0.90
C ALA A 103 14.52 10.98 -2.27
N GLU A 104 15.73 11.30 -2.72
CA GLU A 104 15.94 11.93 -4.03
C GLU A 104 16.10 10.88 -5.13
N LEU A 105 16.76 9.76 -4.82
CA LEU A 105 16.81 8.61 -5.74
C LEU A 105 15.42 8.02 -6.01
N ILE A 106 14.60 7.83 -4.96
CA ILE A 106 13.24 7.27 -5.13
C ILE A 106 12.36 8.18 -5.99
N ILE A 107 12.53 9.50 -5.90
CA ILE A 107 11.79 10.48 -6.72
C ILE A 107 12.32 10.52 -8.15
N SER A 108 13.64 10.48 -8.34
CA SER A 108 14.27 10.44 -9.66
C SER A 108 13.83 9.20 -10.44
N MET A 109 13.86 8.03 -9.81
CA MET A 109 13.32 6.80 -10.38
C MET A 109 11.80 6.87 -10.62
N TRP A 110 11.02 7.45 -9.71
CA TRP A 110 9.58 7.60 -9.94
C TRP A 110 9.28 8.49 -11.15
N ARG A 111 10.02 9.59 -11.33
CA ARG A 111 9.85 10.53 -12.45
C ARG A 111 10.28 9.94 -13.79
N SER A 112 11.25 9.01 -13.80
CA SER A 112 11.68 8.31 -15.02
C SER A 112 10.50 7.63 -15.75
N LEU A 113 9.42 7.28 -15.03
CA LEU A 113 8.17 6.76 -15.57
C LEU A 113 7.63 7.56 -16.77
N LEU A 114 7.74 8.90 -16.72
CA LEU A 114 7.24 9.76 -17.80
C LEU A 114 8.09 9.64 -19.07
N ASN A 115 9.38 9.37 -18.93
CA ASN A 115 10.25 9.05 -20.06
C ASN A 115 9.94 7.62 -20.56
N HIS A 116 9.80 6.64 -19.66
CA HIS A 116 9.56 5.23 -20.00
C HIS A 116 8.26 5.04 -20.78
N ILE A 117 7.21 5.78 -20.46
CA ILE A 117 5.92 5.69 -21.16
C ILE A 117 5.99 6.24 -22.60
N CYS A 118 7.02 7.02 -22.89
CA CYS A 118 7.33 7.57 -24.21
C CYS A 118 8.51 6.86 -24.90
N ASP A 119 8.87 5.65 -24.47
CA ASP A 119 10.00 4.87 -25.00
C ASP A 119 11.37 5.57 -24.88
N LYS A 120 11.51 6.46 -23.88
CA LYS A 120 12.79 7.11 -23.58
C LYS A 120 13.41 6.46 -22.35
N HIS A 121 14.55 5.79 -22.57
CA HIS A 121 15.25 4.99 -21.57
C HIS A 121 16.59 5.59 -21.09
N ASP A 122 16.91 6.79 -21.58
CA ASP A 122 18.11 7.55 -21.24
C ASP A 122 17.78 8.97 -20.76
N GLY A 123 18.81 9.68 -20.27
CA GLY A 123 18.74 11.10 -19.96
C GLY A 123 17.65 11.44 -18.94
N HIS A 124 17.49 10.59 -17.93
CA HIS A 124 16.58 10.81 -16.82
C HIS A 124 17.11 11.94 -15.91
N GLU A 125 16.20 12.66 -15.25
CA GLU A 125 16.56 13.74 -14.35
C GLU A 125 16.93 13.22 -12.96
N GLY A 126 18.06 13.66 -12.42
CA GLY A 126 18.52 13.35 -11.06
C GLY A 126 19.51 12.18 -10.99
N PRO A 127 19.68 11.55 -9.81
CA PRO A 127 20.68 10.50 -9.60
C PRO A 127 20.41 9.19 -10.38
N PHE A 128 19.20 8.98 -10.88
CA PHE A 128 18.88 7.84 -11.74
C PHE A 128 18.97 8.27 -13.21
N ALA A 129 20.09 7.97 -13.89
CA ALA A 129 20.34 8.43 -15.26
C ALA A 129 19.91 7.43 -16.36
N GLU A 130 19.92 6.12 -16.05
CA GLU A 130 19.69 5.02 -17.00
C GLU A 130 18.77 3.94 -16.42
N CYS A 131 18.07 3.22 -17.30
CA CYS A 131 17.16 2.14 -16.93
C CYS A 131 17.87 0.91 -16.33
N LEU A 132 17.21 0.26 -15.37
CA LEU A 132 17.64 -1.02 -14.78
C LEU A 132 16.90 -2.23 -15.37
N HIS A 133 16.56 -2.16 -16.64
CA HIS A 133 15.87 -3.23 -17.34
C HIS A 133 16.43 -3.39 -18.75
N GLU A 134 16.30 -4.59 -19.28
CA GLU A 134 16.64 -4.89 -20.68
C GLU A 134 15.61 -4.25 -21.64
N LEU A 135 15.80 -4.45 -22.94
CA LEU A 135 14.90 -3.93 -23.97
C LEU A 135 13.46 -4.33 -23.68
N LEU A 136 12.56 -3.33 -23.67
CA LEU A 136 11.14 -3.58 -23.55
C LEU A 136 10.61 -4.05 -24.91
N GLY A 137 9.78 -5.08 -24.91
CA GLY A 137 9.09 -5.54 -26.12
C GLY A 137 8.11 -4.51 -26.68
N GLU A 138 7.49 -4.83 -27.82
CA GLU A 138 6.54 -3.94 -28.50
C GLU A 138 5.38 -3.50 -27.60
N ARG A 139 5.16 -2.18 -27.54
CA ARG A 139 4.13 -1.54 -26.72
C ARG A 139 3.49 -0.37 -27.47
N LEU A 140 2.27 -0.04 -27.08
CA LEU A 140 1.60 1.20 -27.51
C LEU A 140 2.10 2.38 -26.67
N TRP A 141 3.15 3.02 -27.16
CA TRP A 141 3.80 4.17 -26.52
C TRP A 141 2.90 5.40 -26.55
N VAL A 142 3.00 6.23 -25.51
CA VAL A 142 2.28 7.51 -25.45
C VAL A 142 3.13 8.59 -26.12
N THR A 143 2.55 9.34 -27.05
CA THR A 143 3.21 10.51 -27.64
C THR A 143 3.40 11.60 -26.57
N ARG A 144 4.63 12.10 -26.43
CA ARG A 144 4.96 13.20 -25.50
C ARG A 144 4.17 14.45 -25.86
N GLY A 145 3.64 15.14 -24.85
CA GLY A 145 2.81 16.34 -25.04
C GLY A 145 1.36 16.07 -25.48
N SER A 146 0.97 14.81 -25.74
CA SER A 146 -0.43 14.46 -26.00
C SER A 146 -1.33 14.79 -24.77
N PRO A 147 -2.65 14.97 -24.96
CA PRO A 147 -3.57 15.18 -23.84
C PRO A 147 -3.49 14.08 -22.76
N ALA A 148 -3.30 12.83 -23.18
CA ALA A 148 -3.09 11.70 -22.29
C ALA A 148 -1.78 11.84 -21.48
N PHE A 149 -0.68 12.23 -22.13
CA PHE A 149 0.60 12.46 -21.47
C PHE A 149 0.50 13.57 -20.42
N LEU A 150 -0.05 14.73 -20.77
CA LEU A 150 -0.16 15.87 -19.86
C LEU A 150 -1.04 15.55 -18.64
N LYS A 151 -2.12 14.78 -18.87
CA LYS A 151 -2.99 14.32 -17.78
C LYS A 151 -2.24 13.36 -16.84
N LEU A 152 -1.46 12.44 -17.40
CA LEU A 152 -0.64 11.51 -16.64
C LEU A 152 0.46 12.24 -15.86
N GLN A 153 1.16 13.17 -16.50
CA GLN A 153 2.20 14.01 -15.89
C GLN A 153 1.65 14.74 -14.66
N THR A 154 0.47 15.35 -14.77
CA THR A 154 -0.20 16.02 -13.64
C THR A 154 -0.43 15.09 -12.44
N ILE A 155 -0.72 13.81 -12.69
CA ILE A 155 -0.93 12.81 -11.63
C ILE A 155 0.41 12.38 -11.02
N VAL A 156 1.37 12.02 -11.86
CA VAL A 156 2.70 11.50 -11.48
C VAL A 156 3.52 12.53 -10.72
N GLU A 157 3.47 13.80 -11.14
CA GLU A 157 4.23 14.90 -10.55
C GLU A 157 3.48 15.62 -9.42
N SER A 158 2.28 15.15 -9.03
CA SER A 158 1.49 15.85 -8.03
C SER A 158 2.28 16.04 -6.70
N PRO A 159 2.40 17.27 -6.16
CA PRO A 159 3.29 17.52 -5.01
C PRO A 159 2.95 16.71 -3.75
N SER A 160 1.67 16.40 -3.57
CA SER A 160 1.22 15.53 -2.46
C SER A 160 1.71 14.10 -2.63
N LEU A 161 1.65 13.55 -3.84
CA LEU A 161 2.14 12.21 -4.15
C LEU A 161 3.65 12.12 -3.97
N LEU A 162 4.41 13.08 -4.52
CA LEU A 162 5.87 13.09 -4.39
C LEU A 162 6.32 13.18 -2.92
N ARG A 163 5.58 13.88 -2.05
CA ARG A 163 5.89 13.88 -0.60
C ARG A 163 5.67 12.52 0.06
N ASP A 164 4.67 11.76 -0.40
CA ASP A 164 4.38 10.43 0.14
C ASP A 164 5.35 9.38 -0.42
N ILE A 165 5.71 9.48 -1.71
CA ILE A 165 6.67 8.56 -2.35
C ILE A 165 8.03 8.62 -1.65
N ARG A 166 8.49 9.82 -1.24
CA ARG A 166 9.72 10.00 -0.45
C ARG A 166 9.75 9.21 0.87
N GLN A 167 8.60 8.78 1.37
CA GLN A 167 8.44 8.06 2.63
C GLN A 167 7.97 6.62 2.43
N LEU A 168 8.10 6.05 1.23
CA LEU A 168 7.73 4.65 1.00
C LEU A 168 8.64 3.70 1.77
N SER A 169 8.04 2.66 2.34
CA SER A 169 8.80 1.59 2.98
C SER A 169 9.46 0.69 1.94
N PRO A 170 10.79 0.46 2.05
CA PRO A 170 11.46 -0.53 1.22
C PRO A 170 11.19 -1.96 1.65
N LYS A 171 10.87 -2.18 2.94
CA LYS A 171 10.77 -3.51 3.53
C LYS A 171 9.32 -3.80 3.94
N VAL A 172 8.85 -4.97 3.49
CA VAL A 172 7.54 -5.56 3.77
C VAL A 172 6.37 -4.76 3.20
N GLN A 173 5.91 -5.16 2.01
CA GLN A 173 4.63 -4.72 1.47
C GLN A 173 3.52 -5.49 2.17
N THR A 174 2.61 -4.83 2.90
CA THR A 174 1.49 -5.52 3.58
C THR A 174 0.45 -6.04 2.60
N TYR A 175 0.66 -5.97 1.28
CA TYR A 175 -0.27 -6.50 0.28
C TYR A 175 -0.72 -7.93 0.61
N THR A 176 0.22 -8.83 0.89
CA THR A 176 -0.09 -10.24 1.19
C THR A 176 -0.90 -10.36 2.48
N LEU A 177 -0.55 -9.57 3.50
CA LEU A 177 -1.24 -9.54 4.79
C LEU A 177 -2.65 -8.92 4.69
N GLU A 178 -2.82 -7.83 3.95
CA GLU A 178 -4.11 -7.17 3.72
C GLU A 178 -5.02 -8.02 2.82
N SER A 179 -4.46 -8.74 1.84
CA SER A 179 -5.21 -9.71 1.03
C SER A 179 -5.71 -10.86 1.90
N PHE A 180 -4.85 -11.39 2.77
CA PHE A 180 -5.22 -12.40 3.76
C PHE A 180 -6.29 -11.89 4.73
N ASN A 181 -6.15 -10.67 5.27
CA ASN A 181 -7.15 -10.04 6.14
C ASN A 181 -8.49 -9.84 5.41
N SER A 182 -8.48 -9.53 4.12
CA SER A 182 -9.69 -9.39 3.31
C SER A 182 -10.40 -10.73 3.12
N LEU A 183 -9.65 -11.81 2.92
CA LEU A 183 -10.21 -13.17 2.90
C LEU A 183 -10.81 -13.53 4.26
N LEU A 184 -10.10 -13.26 5.36
CA LEU A 184 -10.61 -13.52 6.71
C LEU A 184 -11.92 -12.79 6.98
N ILE A 185 -12.03 -11.51 6.60
CA ILE A 185 -13.27 -10.73 6.76
C ILE A 185 -14.43 -11.35 5.97
N ARG A 186 -14.18 -12.02 4.84
CA ARG A 186 -15.22 -12.69 4.06
C ARG A 186 -15.76 -13.94 4.75
N PHE A 187 -14.92 -14.68 5.49
CA PHE A 187 -15.32 -15.87 6.23
C PHE A 187 -15.83 -15.55 7.64
N ALA A 188 -15.34 -14.47 8.24
CA ALA A 188 -15.67 -14.01 9.58
C ALA A 188 -15.82 -12.47 9.58
N PRO A 189 -16.96 -11.94 9.12
CA PRO A 189 -17.18 -10.50 9.12
C PRO A 189 -17.14 -9.94 10.55
N LYS A 190 -16.41 -8.84 10.75
CA LYS A 190 -16.31 -8.17 12.06
C LYS A 190 -17.62 -7.52 12.52
N SER A 191 -18.58 -7.37 11.62
CA SER A 191 -19.86 -6.68 11.83
C SER A 191 -21.03 -7.62 12.15
N THR A 192 -20.79 -8.92 12.23
CA THR A 192 -21.84 -9.92 12.48
C THR A 192 -21.64 -10.52 13.87
N ALA A 193 -22.68 -10.47 14.70
CA ALA A 193 -22.69 -11.19 15.97
C ALA A 193 -22.89 -12.69 15.69
N PHE A 194 -22.04 -13.53 16.29
CA PHE A 194 -22.14 -14.98 16.18
C PHE A 194 -22.71 -15.55 17.48
N SER A 195 -23.54 -16.59 17.38
CA SER A 195 -23.82 -17.45 18.54
C SER A 195 -22.53 -18.08 19.07
N GLU A 196 -22.52 -18.58 20.30
CA GLU A 196 -21.32 -19.20 20.88
C GLU A 196 -20.75 -20.34 20.00
N ALA A 197 -21.60 -21.19 19.46
CA ALA A 197 -21.21 -22.24 18.51
C ALA A 197 -20.67 -21.65 17.19
N GLY A 198 -21.31 -20.59 16.68
CA GLY A 198 -20.85 -19.86 15.49
C GLY A 198 -19.49 -19.19 15.70
N MET A 199 -19.25 -18.66 16.90
CA MET A 199 -17.99 -18.05 17.31
C MET A 199 -16.88 -19.11 17.36
N LYS A 200 -17.10 -20.26 18.05
CA LYS A 200 -16.14 -21.38 18.08
C LYS A 200 -15.78 -21.87 16.68
N ALA A 201 -16.77 -22.06 15.80
CA ALA A 201 -16.52 -22.48 14.40
C ALA A 201 -15.78 -21.42 13.57
N SER A 202 -16.09 -20.13 13.78
CA SER A 202 -15.40 -19.00 13.14
C SER A 202 -13.93 -18.91 13.57
N TRP A 203 -13.67 -19.03 14.88
CA TRP A 203 -12.34 -19.04 15.46
C TRP A 203 -11.48 -20.22 14.98
N SER A 204 -12.03 -21.44 14.94
CA SER A 204 -11.31 -22.61 14.45
C SER A 204 -10.90 -22.47 12.97
N ARG A 205 -11.77 -21.88 12.14
CA ARG A 205 -11.44 -21.57 10.73
C ARG A 205 -10.38 -20.47 10.62
N HIS A 206 -10.49 -19.42 11.42
CA HIS A 206 -9.51 -18.34 11.48
C HIS A 206 -8.11 -18.86 11.85
N LEU A 207 -8.03 -19.68 12.89
CA LEU A 207 -6.77 -20.29 13.35
C LEU A 207 -6.16 -21.19 12.26
N SER A 208 -6.97 -22.01 11.61
CA SER A 208 -6.53 -22.89 10.52
C SER A 208 -6.00 -22.09 9.32
N MET A 209 -6.69 -21.01 8.92
CA MET A 209 -6.24 -20.11 7.86
C MET A 209 -4.92 -19.41 8.23
N HIS A 210 -4.76 -18.94 9.47
CA HIS A 210 -3.52 -18.35 9.97
C HIS A 210 -2.35 -19.36 9.96
N GLN A 211 -2.59 -20.60 10.37
CA GLN A 211 -1.58 -21.66 10.35
C GLN A 211 -1.15 -22.01 8.92
N LEU A 212 -2.09 -22.11 7.98
CA LEU A 212 -1.79 -22.33 6.56
C LEU A 212 -1.01 -21.16 5.94
N PHE A 213 -1.42 -19.92 6.25
CA PHE A 213 -0.72 -18.73 5.78
C PHE A 213 0.72 -18.66 6.30
N ARG A 214 0.92 -18.97 7.59
CA ARG A 214 2.26 -19.07 8.20
C ARG A 214 3.12 -20.15 7.53
N LYS A 215 2.57 -21.35 7.29
CA LYS A 215 3.27 -22.43 6.56
C LYS A 215 3.63 -22.00 5.13
N CYS A 216 2.78 -21.24 4.45
CA CYS A 216 3.03 -20.76 3.10
C CYS A 216 4.09 -19.64 3.04
N LEU A 217 4.11 -18.74 4.04
CA LEU A 217 5.15 -17.70 4.16
C LEU A 217 6.54 -18.30 4.46
N ILE A 218 6.62 -19.25 5.39
CA ILE A 218 7.87 -19.93 5.75
C ILE A 218 8.44 -20.72 4.56
N ARG A 219 7.58 -21.33 3.73
CA ARG A 219 8.01 -22.07 2.54
C ARG A 219 8.51 -21.20 1.39
N ASN A 220 8.07 -19.94 1.30
CA ASN A 220 8.37 -19.03 0.17
C ASN A 220 9.35 -17.90 0.51
N SER A 221 9.81 -17.81 1.77
CA SER A 221 10.81 -16.81 2.16
C SER A 221 11.87 -17.49 3.01
N HIS A 222 13.14 -17.33 2.64
CA HIS A 222 14.31 -17.66 3.47
C HIS A 222 14.41 -16.72 4.69
N LEU A 223 13.31 -16.50 5.42
CA LEU A 223 13.21 -15.56 6.52
C LEU A 223 12.70 -16.29 7.77
N GLU A 224 13.56 -16.36 8.78
CA GLU A 224 13.12 -16.64 10.15
C GLU A 224 12.30 -15.45 10.66
N ILE A 225 11.00 -15.65 10.79
CA ILE A 225 10.11 -14.71 11.49
C ILE A 225 10.27 -15.00 12.98
N ALA A 226 11.05 -14.17 13.69
CA ALA A 226 11.17 -14.23 15.14
C ALA A 226 9.78 -14.08 15.78
N SER A 227 9.50 -15.02 16.68
CA SER A 227 8.24 -15.27 17.37
C SER A 227 7.57 -14.01 17.91
N LEU A 228 6.39 -13.67 17.40
CA LEU A 228 5.37 -13.03 18.22
C LEU A 228 4.60 -14.17 18.91
N GLU A 229 5.02 -14.51 20.12
CA GLU A 229 4.13 -15.23 21.04
C GLU A 229 2.94 -14.31 21.32
N VAL A 230 1.81 -14.58 20.68
CA VAL A 230 0.53 -14.10 21.16
C VAL A 230 0.24 -14.91 22.42
N ALA A 231 0.72 -14.44 23.56
CA ALA A 231 0.23 -14.90 24.84
C ALA A 231 -1.28 -14.61 24.86
N VAL A 232 -2.10 -15.66 24.79
CA VAL A 232 -3.54 -15.59 24.96
C VAL A 232 -3.80 -15.83 26.45
N PRO A 233 -4.17 -14.81 27.25
CA PRO A 233 -4.44 -15.02 28.67
C PRO A 233 -5.89 -15.48 28.83
N TRP A 234 -6.16 -16.75 28.59
CA TRP A 234 -7.35 -17.43 29.11
C TRP A 234 -6.99 -18.87 29.43
N THR A 235 -6.18 -19.06 30.47
CA THR A 235 -6.10 -20.34 31.16
C THR A 235 -7.31 -20.47 32.07
N HIS A 236 -8.07 -21.54 31.84
CA HIS A 236 -9.10 -22.09 32.70
C HIS A 236 -8.82 -21.88 34.20
N THR A 237 -9.63 -21.07 34.87
CA THR A 237 -10.17 -21.28 36.24
C THR A 237 -10.86 -20.01 36.68
N GLU A 238 -12.17 -19.93 36.52
CA GLU A 238 -13.10 -19.30 37.46
C GLU A 238 -14.52 -19.62 36.98
N VAL A 239 -15.04 -20.73 37.48
CA VAL A 239 -16.46 -21.08 37.43
C VAL A 239 -17.14 -20.14 38.43
N ALA A 240 -17.61 -18.98 37.96
CA ALA A 240 -18.57 -18.19 38.69
C ALA A 240 -19.97 -18.73 38.38
N THR A 241 -20.51 -19.47 39.33
CA THR A 241 -21.91 -19.90 39.40
C THR A 241 -22.83 -18.69 39.31
N TRP A 242 -23.66 -18.61 38.27
CA TRP A 242 -24.84 -17.74 38.26
C TRP A 242 -26.05 -18.61 38.59
N HIS A 243 -26.52 -18.48 39.83
CA HIS A 243 -27.85 -18.92 40.22
C HIS A 243 -28.90 -18.08 39.49
N GLU A 244 -29.95 -18.77 39.03
CA GLU A 244 -31.21 -18.16 38.61
C GLU A 244 -31.87 -17.46 39.80
N ASP A 245 -32.25 -16.20 39.61
CA ASP A 245 -33.43 -15.54 40.17
C ASP A 245 -33.85 -14.41 39.22
#